data_AF-A0A7K4GVL0-F1
#
_entry.id   AF-A0A7K4GVL0-F1
#
_cell.length_a   1.000
_cell.length_b   1.000
_cell.length_c   1.000
_cell.angle_alpha   90.00
_cell.angle_beta   90.00
_cell.angle_gamma   90.00
#
_symmetry.space_group_name_H-M   'P 1'
#
loop_
_entity.id
_entity.type
_entity.pdbx_description
1 polymer ?
#
loop_
_entity_poly.entity_id
_entity_poly.type
_entity_poly.pdbx_seq_one_letter_code
_entity_poly.pdbx_strand_id
1 'polypeptide(L)'
;MDNYKFESFEITPLVEQYRGQRLEDLYQNHRVIKNNMGEFIEFFWEEKDIPNEINLFKTQKKLLNNLKTVSYIGEFIEKKLNQRGIKTLIDLKYYLNSKKHLHIRNKNIKEVLTKW
;
A
#
# COMPACT_ATOMS: atom_id res chain seq x y z
N MET A 1 -27.14 -1.57 -8.82
CA MET A 1 -26.82 -2.96 -9.19
C MET A 1 -25.41 -2.93 -9.73
N ASP A 2 -24.45 -3.28 -8.88
CA ASP A 2 -23.03 -3.23 -9.24
C ASP A 2 -22.70 -4.47 -10.08
N ASN A 3 -22.40 -4.23 -11.35
CA ASN A 3 -21.98 -5.24 -12.30
C ASN A 3 -20.59 -5.75 -11.90
N TYR A 4 -20.54 -6.90 -11.23
CA TYR A 4 -19.29 -7.64 -11.01
C TYR A 4 -18.72 -8.06 -12.37
N LYS A 5 -17.73 -7.30 -12.86
CA LYS A 5 -16.87 -7.73 -13.96
C LYS A 5 -15.98 -8.86 -13.44
N PHE A 6 -16.38 -10.10 -13.70
CA PHE A 6 -15.43 -11.21 -13.75
C PHE A 6 -14.53 -10.96 -14.95
N GLU A 7 -13.45 -10.21 -14.76
CA GLU A 7 -12.32 -10.27 -15.67
C GLU A 7 -11.83 -11.72 -15.61
N SER A 8 -12.09 -12.48 -16.68
CA SER A 8 -11.64 -13.86 -16.79
C SER A 8 -10.12 -13.86 -16.76
N PHE A 9 -9.54 -14.27 -15.63
CA PHE A 9 -8.10 -14.42 -15.52
C PHE A 9 -7.65 -15.50 -16.50
N GLU A 10 -6.81 -15.13 -17.46
CA GLU A 10 -6.18 -16.09 -18.36
C GLU A 10 -5.10 -16.86 -17.58
N ILE A 11 -5.50 -18.00 -17.02
CA ILE A 11 -4.62 -18.87 -16.24
C ILE A 11 -3.83 -19.86 -17.11
N THR A 12 -4.10 -19.92 -18.42
CA THR A 12 -3.46 -20.85 -19.36
C THR A 12 -1.92 -20.80 -19.29
N PRO A 13 -1.26 -19.63 -19.25
CA PRO A 13 0.19 -19.57 -19.16
C PRO A 13 0.72 -20.16 -17.84
N LEU A 14 -0.01 -19.97 -16.73
CA LEU A 14 0.35 -20.53 -15.43
C LEU A 14 0.21 -22.07 -15.43
N VAL A 15 -0.87 -22.58 -16.01
CA VAL A 15 -1.10 -24.02 -16.12
C VAL A 15 -0.03 -24.69 -16.97
N GLU A 16 0.37 -24.07 -18.08
CA GLU A 16 1.45 -24.57 -18.92
C GLU A 16 2.82 -24.53 -18.22
N GLN A 17 3.12 -23.45 -17.50
CA GLN A 17 4.38 -23.28 -16.77
C GLN A 17 4.62 -24.38 -15.73
N TYR A 18 3.57 -24.83 -15.04
CA TYR A 18 3.67 -25.81 -13.96
C TYR A 18 3.16 -27.20 -14.35
N ARG A 19 2.97 -27.45 -15.64
CA ARG A 19 2.47 -28.72 -16.15
C ARG A 19 3.40 -29.87 -15.74
N GLY A 20 2.83 -30.87 -15.06
CA GLY A 20 3.56 -32.06 -14.62
C GLY A 20 4.35 -31.91 -13.32
N GLN A 21 4.34 -30.72 -12.69
CA GLN A 21 4.89 -30.52 -11.36
C GLN A 21 3.84 -30.83 -10.31
N ARG A 22 4.23 -31.42 -9.18
CA ARG A 22 3.30 -31.62 -8.08
C ARG A 22 3.22 -30.35 -7.23
N LEU A 23 2.08 -30.15 -6.57
CA LEU A 23 1.84 -28.95 -5.76
C LEU A 23 2.80 -28.85 -4.57
N GLU A 24 3.25 -30.00 -4.03
CA GLU A 24 4.23 -30.07 -2.95
C GLU A 24 5.63 -29.63 -3.40
N ASP A 25 5.95 -29.78 -4.69
CA ASP A 25 7.23 -29.33 -5.26
C ASP A 25 7.25 -27.80 -5.43
N LEU A 26 6.08 -27.17 -5.56
CA LEU A 26 5.93 -25.72 -5.77
C LEU A 26 6.05 -24.91 -4.48
N TYR A 27 5.63 -25.49 -3.35
CA TYR A 27 5.56 -24.80 -2.08
C TYR A 27 6.26 -25.59 -0.98
N GLN A 28 7.40 -25.09 -0.51
CA GLN A 28 8.19 -25.72 0.54
C GLN A 28 7.51 -25.70 1.93
N ASN A 29 6.52 -24.82 2.11
CA ASN A 29 5.81 -24.62 3.37
C ASN A 29 4.47 -25.38 3.34
N HIS A 30 4.54 -26.71 3.45
CA HIS A 30 3.37 -27.56 3.51
C HIS A 30 3.51 -28.63 4.59
N ARG A 31 2.38 -29.12 5.07
CA ARG A 31 2.31 -30.28 5.97
C ARG A 31 1.18 -31.21 5.56
N VAL A 32 1.38 -32.51 5.76
CA VAL A 32 0.35 -33.52 5.53
C VAL A 32 -0.41 -33.75 6.84
N ILE A 33 -1.72 -33.53 6.81
CA ILE A 33 -2.63 -33.77 7.93
C ILE A 33 -3.41 -35.06 7.63
N LYS A 34 -3.35 -36.02 8.55
CA LYS A 34 -4.10 -37.28 8.45
C LYS A 34 -5.22 -37.33 9.48
N ASN A 35 -6.43 -37.63 9.04
CA ASN A 35 -7.59 -37.84 9.91
C ASN A 35 -8.37 -39.09 9.47
N ASN A 36 -9.49 -39.39 10.15
CA ASN A 36 -10.33 -40.56 9.86
C ASN A 36 -10.98 -40.52 8.45
N MET A 37 -10.96 -39.37 7.77
CA MET A 37 -11.49 -39.18 6.42
C MET A 37 -10.41 -39.26 5.33
N GLY A 38 -9.12 -39.30 5.70
CA GLY A 38 -8.02 -39.44 4.75
C GLY A 38 -6.81 -38.56 5.06
N GLU A 39 -6.01 -38.32 4.02
CA GLU A 39 -4.81 -37.48 4.05
C GLU A 39 -5.06 -36.19 3.26
N PHE A 40 -4.75 -35.06 3.88
CA PHE A 40 -4.91 -33.72 3.33
C PHE A 40 -3.57 -33.02 3.35
N ILE A 41 -3.29 -32.19 2.34
CA ILE A 41 -2.11 -31.33 2.31
C ILE A 41 -2.56 -29.92 2.69
N GLU A 42 -1.93 -29.35 3.71
CA GLU A 42 -2.12 -27.97 4.11
C GLU A 42 -0.89 -27.15 3.74
N PHE A 43 -1.10 -26.08 2.98
CA PHE A 43 -0.08 -25.09 2.64
C PHE A 43 -0.22 -23.91 3.59
N PHE A 44 0.89 -23.46 4.18
CA PHE A 44 0.89 -22.30 5.06
C PHE A 44 1.85 -21.24 4.52
N TRP A 45 1.38 -20.00 4.52
CA TRP A 45 2.21 -18.87 4.15
C TRP A 45 2.87 -18.33 5.42
N GLU A 46 4.11 -18.74 5.67
CA GLU A 46 4.97 -18.01 6.60
C GLU A 46 5.39 -16.72 5.91
N GLU A 47 4.90 -15.58 6.42
CA GLU A 47 5.56 -14.30 6.20
C GLU A 47 6.96 -14.41 6.80
N LYS A 48 7.93 -14.86 6.00
CA LYS A 48 9.34 -14.84 6.37
C LYS A 48 9.66 -13.41 6.77
N ASP A 49 9.85 -13.22 8.07
CA ASP A 49 10.35 -12.02 8.74
C ASP A 49 10.05 -10.75 7.95
N ILE A 50 8.88 -10.14 8.20
CA ILE A 50 8.77 -8.69 7.96
C ILE A 50 9.99 -8.10 8.67
N PRO A 51 10.94 -7.46 7.97
CA PRO A 51 12.17 -7.03 8.59
C PRO A 51 11.81 -6.06 9.71
N ASN A 52 11.84 -6.55 10.95
CA ASN A 52 11.48 -5.78 12.14
C ASN A 52 12.50 -4.66 12.42
N GLU A 53 13.57 -4.59 11.64
CA GLU A 53 14.51 -3.47 11.55
C GLU A 53 13.93 -2.25 10.81
N ILE A 54 12.63 -1.96 10.98
CA ILE A 54 12.08 -0.69 10.54
C ILE A 54 12.66 0.39 11.44
N ASN A 55 13.62 1.15 10.94
CA ASN A 55 14.11 2.34 11.64
C ASN A 55 12.99 3.38 11.72
N LEU A 56 12.25 3.37 12.84
CA LEU A 56 11.07 4.20 13.07
C LEU A 56 11.35 5.69 12.86
N PHE A 57 12.52 6.16 13.29
CA PHE A 57 12.92 7.55 13.12
C PHE A 57 13.09 7.93 11.64
N LYS A 58 13.76 7.07 10.86
CA LYS A 58 13.96 7.28 9.41
C LYS A 58 12.62 7.21 8.67
N THR A 59 11.73 6.30 9.06
CA THR A 59 10.40 6.15 8.49
C THR A 59 9.53 7.37 8.79
N GLN A 60 9.51 7.85 10.04
CA GLN A 60 8.78 9.05 10.44
C GLN A 60 9.26 10.28 9.68
N LYS A 61 10.58 10.48 9.56
CA LYS A 61 11.15 11.60 8.79
C LYS A 61 10.77 11.53 7.31
N LYS A 62 10.80 10.34 6.70
CA LYS A 62 10.36 10.14 5.31
C LYS A 62 8.88 10.45 5.13
N LEU A 63 8.03 10.04 6.06
CA LEU A 63 6.59 10.33 6.03
C LEU A 63 6.32 11.84 6.12
N LEU A 64 6.99 12.54 7.04
CA LEU A 64 6.86 13.99 7.20
C LEU A 64 7.31 14.79 5.98
N ASN A 65 8.27 14.26 5.22
CA ASN A 65 8.77 14.89 3.99
C ASN A 65 8.00 14.45 2.73
N ASN A 66 7.08 13.50 2.85
CA ASN A 66 6.30 13.00 1.72
C ASN A 66 4.95 13.69 1.65
N LEU A 67 4.84 14.70 0.77
CA LEU A 67 3.60 15.46 0.58
C LEU A 67 2.49 14.60 -0.04
N LYS A 68 2.83 13.53 -0.77
CA LYS A 68 1.86 12.60 -1.38
C LYS A 68 1.06 11.80 -0.34
N THR A 69 1.46 11.80 0.93
CA THR A 69 0.70 11.15 2.02
C THR A 69 -0.65 11.82 2.27
N VAL A 70 -0.81 13.08 1.87
CA VAL A 70 -2.08 13.80 1.94
C VAL A 70 -2.93 13.44 0.73
N SER A 71 -4.14 12.96 0.98
CA SER A 71 -5.13 12.70 -0.08
C SER A 71 -5.24 13.92 -0.99
N TYR A 72 -5.29 13.71 -2.30
CA TYR A 72 -5.33 14.73 -3.36
C TYR A 72 -4.00 15.39 -3.73
N ILE A 73 -2.87 15.07 -3.10
CA ILE A 73 -1.54 15.52 -3.57
C ILE A 73 -0.91 14.44 -4.44
N GLY A 74 -1.16 14.55 -5.76
CA GLY A 74 -0.44 13.79 -6.78
C GLY A 74 0.88 14.44 -7.18
N GLU A 75 1.64 13.78 -8.07
CA GLU A 75 2.97 14.23 -8.53
C GLU A 75 3.01 15.66 -9.06
N PHE A 76 2.01 16.03 -9.85
CA PHE A 76 1.93 17.37 -10.40
C PHE A 76 1.80 18.46 -9.32
N ILE A 77 0.97 18.20 -8.30
CA ILE A 77 0.74 19.14 -7.20
C ILE A 77 1.96 19.20 -6.30
N GLU A 78 2.58 18.06 -6.01
CA GLU A 78 3.83 17.99 -5.24
C GLU A 78 4.94 18.81 -5.91
N LYS A 79 5.15 18.65 -7.22
CA LYS A 79 6.16 19.44 -7.95
C LYS A 79 5.92 20.95 -7.84
N LYS A 80 4.66 21.37 -7.91
CA LYS A 80 4.25 22.78 -7.76
C LYS A 80 4.43 23.31 -6.34
N LEU A 81 4.21 22.48 -5.32
CA LEU A 81 4.46 22.81 -3.91
C LEU A 81 5.97 22.92 -3.64
N ASN A 82 6.77 21.98 -4.15
CA ASN A 82 8.22 22.00 -4.06
C ASN A 82 8.83 23.25 -4.70
N GLN A 83 8.33 23.67 -5.88
CA GLN A 83 8.73 24.92 -6.53
C GLN A 83 8.44 26.17 -5.68
N ARG A 84 7.45 26.09 -4.78
CA ARG A 84 7.10 27.16 -3.83
C ARG A 84 7.84 27.06 -2.50
N GLY A 85 8.81 26.15 -2.40
CA GLY A 85 9.60 25.92 -1.19
C GLY A 85 8.90 25.07 -0.12
N ILE A 86 7.71 24.52 -0.40
CA ILE A 86 6.98 23.65 0.52
C ILE A 86 7.49 22.23 0.31
N LYS A 87 8.27 21.72 1.27
CA LYS A 87 8.95 20.42 1.15
C LYS A 87 8.45 19.40 2.18
N THR A 88 7.83 19.87 3.26
CA THR A 88 7.36 19.01 4.36
C THR A 88 5.87 19.21 4.62
N LEU A 89 5.24 18.24 5.29
CA LEU A 89 3.86 18.36 5.76
C LEU A 89 3.67 19.53 6.74
N ILE A 90 4.72 19.88 7.48
CA ILE A 90 4.74 21.03 8.38
C ILE A 90 4.66 22.32 7.56
N ASP A 91 5.50 22.47 6.53
CA ASP A 91 5.48 23.62 5.62
C ASP A 91 4.11 23.74 4.93
N LEU A 92 3.55 22.60 4.52
CA LEU A 92 2.22 22.55 3.90
C LEU A 92 1.14 23.00 4.88
N LYS A 93 1.19 22.56 6.14
CA LYS A 93 0.27 22.98 7.20
C LYS A 93 0.35 24.49 7.44
N TYR A 94 1.55 25.04 7.56
CA TYR A 94 1.74 26.49 7.69
C TYR A 94 1.25 27.24 6.45
N TYR A 95 1.58 26.79 5.25
CA TYR A 95 1.12 27.39 4.00
C TYR A 95 -0.41 27.44 3.89
N LEU A 96 -1.10 26.34 4.24
CA LEU A 96 -2.55 26.27 4.23
C LEU A 96 -3.20 27.12 5.32
N ASN A 97 -2.54 27.27 6.47
CA ASN A 97 -2.99 28.14 7.55
C ASN A 97 -2.80 29.62 7.21
N SER A 98 -1.64 30.02 6.66
CA SER A 98 -1.37 31.40 6.23
C SER A 98 -2.27 31.81 5.05
N LYS A 99 -2.61 30.86 4.16
CA LYS A 99 -3.60 31.09 3.10
C LYS A 99 -5.05 31.14 3.54
N LYS A 100 -5.38 30.97 4.83
CA LYS A 100 -6.76 31.22 5.33
C LYS A 100 -7.27 32.63 5.00
N HIS A 101 -6.38 33.59 4.72
CA HIS A 101 -6.76 34.93 4.27
C HIS A 101 -7.12 35.05 2.78
N LEU A 102 -6.86 34.03 1.95
CA LEU A 102 -7.16 34.03 0.51
C LEU A 102 -7.99 32.80 0.12
N HIS A 103 -9.30 33.00 0.23
CA HIS A 103 -10.43 32.30 -0.40
C HIS A 103 -10.25 30.81 -0.85
N ILE A 104 -10.87 29.93 -0.05
CA ILE A 104 -11.73 28.80 -0.44
C ILE A 104 -11.34 28.02 -1.74
N ARG A 105 -10.52 26.98 -1.58
CA ARG A 105 -10.62 25.75 -2.42
C ARG A 105 -10.13 24.46 -1.74
N ASN A 106 -9.69 24.51 -0.48
CA ASN A 106 -9.04 23.40 0.23
C ASN A 106 -9.74 23.08 1.55
N LYS A 107 -11.03 22.71 1.52
CA LYS A 107 -11.74 22.25 2.72
C LYS A 107 -11.32 20.82 3.09
N ASN A 108 -11.17 19.95 2.09
CA ASN A 108 -10.89 18.51 2.29
C ASN A 108 -9.45 18.23 2.79
N ILE A 109 -8.45 19.02 2.37
CA ILE A 109 -7.05 18.83 2.82
C ILE A 109 -6.87 19.18 4.31
N LYS A 110 -7.69 20.10 4.85
CA LYS A 110 -7.61 20.52 6.25
C LYS A 110 -8.07 19.45 7.22
N GLU A 111 -9.14 18.72 6.89
CA GLU A 111 -9.70 17.66 7.74
C GLU A 111 -8.73 16.49 7.91
N VAL A 112 -7.92 16.21 6.90
CA VAL A 112 -6.88 15.16 6.97
C VAL A 112 -5.72 15.61 7.85
N LEU A 113 -5.25 16.86 7.73
CA LEU A 113 -4.11 17.37 8.51
C LEU A 113 -4.42 17.75 9.97
N THR A 114 -5.68 17.74 10.40
CA THR A 114 -6.07 18.00 11.81
C THR A 114 -6.24 16.73 12.63
N LYS A 115 -6.28 15.56 11.98
CA LYS A 115 -6.38 14.24 12.64
C LYS A 115 -5.01 13.59 12.89
N TRP A 116 -3.92 14.24 12.48
CA TRP A 116 -2.53 13.89 12.73
C TRP A 116 -1.88 14.96 13.61
#